data_AF-A0A9E1YCB4-F1
#
_entry.id   AF-A0A9E1YCB4-F1
#
_cell.length_a   1.000
_cell.length_b   1.000
_cell.length_c   1.000
_cell.angle_alpha   90.00
_cell.angle_beta   90.00
_cell.angle_gamma   90.00
#
_symmetry.space_group_name_H-M   'P 1'
#
loop_
_entity.id
_entity.type
_entity.pdbx_description
1 polymer ?
#
loop_
_entity_poly.entity_id
_entity_poly.type
_entity_poly.pdbx_seq_one_letter_code
_entity_poly.pdbx_strand_id
1 'polypeptide(L)'
;FDWLRQYPRYFRGITLRLEKLGGNIENDSAGVQAVGQWWSRYEQADEESREKLEKFRWMLEEYRISLFAQSIGTTMPVSEKRLTKQWESVMGKRR
;
A
#
# COMPACT_ATOMS: atom_id res chain seq x y z
N PHE A 1 -13.58 10.80 7.45
CA PHE A 1 -12.46 9.94 6.98
C PHE A 1 -11.61 9.56 8.17
N ASP A 2 -11.89 8.40 8.78
CA ASP A 2 -11.46 8.04 10.13
C ASP A 2 -10.09 7.34 10.16
N TRP A 3 -9.22 7.76 9.25
CA TRP A 3 -7.96 7.08 8.99
C TRP A 3 -6.87 7.38 10.00
N LEU A 4 -6.97 8.52 10.68
CA LEU A 4 -6.10 8.89 11.82
C LEU A 4 -6.12 7.81 12.92
N ARG A 5 -7.25 7.14 13.12
CA ARG A 5 -7.40 6.05 14.09
C ARG A 5 -6.59 4.79 13.72
N GLN A 6 -6.18 4.66 12.45
CA GLN A 6 -5.39 3.53 11.96
C GLN A 6 -3.88 3.76 12.04
N TYR A 7 -3.42 4.99 12.33
CA TYR A 7 -1.99 5.31 12.42
C TYR A 7 -1.22 4.40 13.37
N PRO A 8 -1.72 4.08 14.58
CA PRO A 8 -1.03 3.16 15.48
C PRO A 8 -0.80 1.77 14.87
N ARG A 9 -1.70 1.30 14.01
CA ARG A 9 -1.58 0.00 13.32
C ARG A 9 -0.47 0.05 12.26
N TYR A 10 -0.41 1.12 11.46
CA TYR A 10 0.67 1.30 10.48
C TYR A 10 2.03 1.45 11.16
N PHE A 11 2.11 2.20 12.26
CA PHE A 11 3.36 2.33 13.03
C PHE A 11 3.83 1.00 13.61
N ARG A 12 2.93 0.17 14.16
CA ARG A 12 3.29 -1.19 14.59
C ARG A 12 3.81 -2.05 13.43
N GLY A 13 3.26 -1.89 12.23
CA GLY A 13 3.75 -2.54 11.01
C GLY A 13 5.18 -2.13 10.67
N ILE A 14 5.50 -0.85 10.80
CA ILE A 14 6.86 -0.33 10.60
C ILE A 14 7.80 -0.86 11.67
N THR A 15 7.41 -0.86 12.94
CA THR A 15 8.23 -1.41 14.04
C THR A 15 8.56 -2.89 13.84
N LEU A 16 7.56 -3.71 13.52
CA LEU A 16 7.77 -5.13 13.21
C LEU A 16 8.69 -5.35 12.01
N ARG A 17 8.62 -4.46 11.01
CA ARG A 17 9.51 -4.51 9.86
C ARG A 17 10.95 -4.16 10.24
N LEU A 18 11.15 -3.14 11.08
CA LEU A 18 12.47 -2.78 11.59
C LEU A 18 13.09 -3.91 12.43
N GLU A 19 12.27 -4.63 13.21
CA GLU A 19 12.72 -5.79 13.99
C GLU A 19 13.10 -6.99 13.12
N LYS A 20 12.38 -7.22 12.01
CA LYS A 20 12.61 -8.37 11.10
C LYS A 20 13.64 -8.11 10.00
N LEU A 21 14.09 -6.86 9.83
CA LEU A 21 15.02 -6.43 8.79
C LEU A 21 16.36 -7.16 8.83
N GLY A 22 16.76 -7.73 9.98
CA GLY A 22 18.02 -8.48 10.09
C GLY A 22 18.02 -9.89 9.47
N GLY A 23 16.85 -10.50 9.21
CA GLY A 23 16.76 -11.92 8.84
C GLY A 23 16.08 -12.25 7.51
N ASN A 24 15.41 -11.28 6.87
CA ASN A 24 14.53 -11.53 5.70
C ASN A 24 14.76 -10.57 4.51
N ILE A 25 15.93 -9.94 4.42
CA ILE A 25 16.24 -8.88 3.43
C ILE A 25 16.01 -9.33 1.98
N GLU A 26 16.41 -10.55 1.62
CA GLU A 26 16.27 -11.05 0.24
C GLU A 26 14.80 -11.30 -0.15
N ASN A 27 14.01 -11.87 0.77
CA ASN A 27 12.58 -12.10 0.55
C ASN A 27 11.78 -10.77 0.50
N ASP A 28 12.24 -9.77 1.24
CA ASP A 28 11.59 -8.45 1.30
C ASP A 28 11.87 -7.59 0.06
N SER A 29 12.99 -7.80 -0.63
CA SER A 29 13.44 -6.97 -1.76
C SER A 29 12.39 -6.86 -2.87
N ALA A 30 11.80 -7.99 -3.28
CA ALA A 30 10.75 -8.02 -4.31
C ALA A 30 9.49 -7.24 -3.88
N GLY A 31 9.08 -7.39 -2.61
CA GLY A 31 7.96 -6.65 -2.07
C GLY A 31 8.22 -5.15 -2.00
N VAL A 32 9.44 -4.76 -1.62
CA VAL A 32 9.86 -3.34 -1.57
C VAL A 32 9.81 -2.73 -2.96
N GLN A 33 10.35 -3.43 -3.97
CA GLN A 33 10.31 -2.96 -5.36
C GLN A 33 8.87 -2.81 -5.86
N ALA A 34 8.01 -3.81 -5.62
CA ALA A 34 6.60 -3.75 -6.03
C ALA A 34 5.87 -2.55 -5.42
N VAL A 35 6.03 -2.33 -4.11
CA VAL A 35 5.45 -1.16 -3.42
C VAL A 35 6.02 0.15 -3.96
N GLY A 36 7.33 0.21 -4.20
CA GLY A 36 7.99 1.39 -4.75
C GLY A 36 7.47 1.78 -6.13
N GLN A 37 7.23 0.80 -7.01
CA GLN A 37 6.64 1.05 -8.33
C GLN A 37 5.24 1.66 -8.24
N TRP A 38 4.38 1.13 -7.35
CA TRP A 38 3.04 1.67 -7.14
C TRP A 38 3.07 3.06 -6.50
N TRP A 39 4.01 3.30 -5.60
CA TRP A 39 4.20 4.62 -5.00
C TRP A 39 4.60 5.68 -6.03
N SER A 40 5.58 5.37 -6.87
CA SER A 40 6.02 6.29 -7.93
C SER A 40 4.88 6.63 -8.91
N ARG A 41 4.05 5.65 -9.26
CA ARG A 41 2.84 5.88 -10.08
C ARG A 41 1.86 6.80 -9.37
N TYR A 42 1.62 6.57 -8.08
CA TYR A 42 0.74 7.42 -7.27
C TYR A 42 1.20 8.87 -7.20
N GLU A 43 2.50 9.14 -7.05
CA GLU A 43 3.06 10.49 -7.03
C GLU A 43 2.93 11.22 -8.38
N GLN A 44 2.95 10.49 -9.49
CA GLN A 44 2.78 11.04 -10.84
C GLN A 44 1.32 11.20 -11.26
N ALA A 45 0.37 10.86 -10.39
CA ALA A 45 -1.06 10.90 -10.72
C ALA A 45 -1.63 12.30 -10.53
N ASP A 46 -2.42 12.76 -11.50
CA ASP A 46 -3.13 14.05 -11.41
C ASP A 46 -4.25 14.02 -10.36
N GLU A 47 -4.41 15.12 -9.62
CA GLU A 47 -5.42 15.28 -8.56
C GLU A 47 -6.88 15.23 -9.05
N GLU A 48 -7.13 15.23 -10.36
CA GLU A 48 -8.47 15.18 -10.96
C GLU A 48 -9.29 13.95 -10.52
N SER A 49 -8.61 12.89 -10.07
CA SER A 49 -9.22 11.69 -9.49
C SER A 49 -8.94 11.52 -7.99
N ARG A 50 -8.90 12.61 -7.22
CA ARG A 50 -8.54 12.67 -5.79
C ARG A 50 -9.20 11.59 -4.92
N GLU A 51 -10.50 11.35 -5.02
CA GLU A 51 -11.19 10.32 -4.22
C GLU A 51 -10.73 8.89 -4.55
N LYS A 52 -10.50 8.61 -5.84
CA LYS A 52 -10.01 7.29 -6.28
C LYS A 52 -8.54 7.09 -5.91
N LEU A 53 -7.76 8.17 -5.93
CA LEU A 53 -6.38 8.21 -5.46
C LEU A 53 -6.29 8.01 -3.95
N GLU A 54 -7.16 8.63 -3.16
CA GLU A 54 -7.22 8.39 -1.72
C GLU A 54 -7.52 6.93 -1.42
N LYS A 55 -8.52 6.34 -2.10
CA LYS A 55 -8.81 4.91 -1.96
C LYS A 55 -7.61 4.04 -2.35
N PHE A 56 -6.92 4.38 -3.44
CA PHE A 56 -5.73 3.67 -3.87
C PHE A 56 -4.60 3.77 -2.83
N ARG A 57 -4.40 4.95 -2.23
CA ARG A 57 -3.43 5.19 -1.15
C ARG A 57 -3.64 4.24 0.02
N TRP A 58 -4.89 4.10 0.48
CA TRP A 58 -5.23 3.19 1.58
C TRP A 58 -5.04 1.71 1.21
N MET A 59 -5.42 1.33 -0.01
CA MET A 59 -5.15 -0.03 -0.49
C MET A 59 -3.65 -0.33 -0.57
N LEU A 60 -2.82 0.65 -0.92
CA LEU A 60 -1.36 0.50 -0.97
C LEU A 60 -0.78 0.29 0.43
N GLU A 61 -1.28 1.00 1.44
CA GLU A 61 -0.85 0.79 2.83
C GLU A 61 -1.25 -0.59 3.38
N GLU A 62 -2.47 -1.05 3.10
CA GLU A 62 -2.87 -2.41 3.46
C GLU A 62 -2.01 -3.45 2.72
N TYR A 63 -1.65 -3.20 1.46
CA TYR A 63 -0.79 -4.11 0.70
C TYR A 63 0.59 -4.23 1.35
N ARG A 64 1.16 -3.12 1.84
CA ARG A 64 2.40 -3.13 2.64
C ARG A 64 2.25 -3.98 3.90
N ILE A 65 1.16 -3.81 4.66
CA ILE A 65 0.90 -4.67 5.83
C ILE A 65 0.81 -6.14 5.42
N SER A 66 0.12 -6.46 4.31
CA SER A 66 -0.01 -7.85 3.83
C SER A 66 1.32 -8.50 3.45
N LEU A 67 2.28 -7.71 2.94
CA LEU A 67 3.59 -8.20 2.52
C LEU A 67 4.55 -8.36 3.70
N PHE A 68 4.60 -7.38 4.61
CA PHE A 68 5.68 -7.29 5.61
C PHE A 68 5.21 -7.57 7.04
N ALA A 69 3.91 -7.48 7.31
CA ALA A 69 3.34 -7.54 8.66
C ALA A 69 2.06 -8.39 8.69
N GLN A 70 2.11 -9.59 8.10
CA GLN A 70 0.97 -10.52 8.02
C GLN A 70 0.30 -10.78 9.38
N SER A 71 1.06 -10.78 10.48
CA SER A 71 0.55 -10.97 11.84
C SER A 71 -0.33 -9.83 12.37
N ILE A 72 -0.27 -8.63 11.77
CA ILE A 72 -1.12 -7.49 12.14
C ILE A 72 -2.53 -7.65 11.55
N GLY A 73 -2.64 -8.32 10.40
CA GLY A 73 -3.88 -8.43 9.64
C GLY A 73 -4.25 -7.16 8.89
N THR A 74 -4.94 -7.32 7.75
CA THR A 74 -5.45 -6.21 6.95
C THR A 74 -6.92 -5.96 7.27
N THR A 75 -7.36 -4.71 7.17
CA THR A 75 -8.77 -4.33 7.36
C THR A 75 -9.64 -4.64 6.14
N MET A 76 -9.01 -4.92 5.00
CA MET A 76 -9.68 -5.32 3.77
C MET A 76 -8.80 -6.29 2.96
N PRO A 77 -9.41 -7.12 2.10
CA PRO A 77 -8.66 -8.00 1.21
C PRO A 77 -7.92 -7.17 0.15
N VAL A 78 -6.59 -7.25 0.18
CA VAL A 78 -5.69 -6.57 -0.76
C VAL A 78 -4.76 -7.58 -1.42
N SER A 79 -4.44 -7.30 -2.69
CA SER A 79 -3.45 -8.01 -3.47
C SER A 79 -3.02 -7.11 -4.61
N GLU A 80 -1.89 -7.45 -5.25
CA GLU A 80 -1.42 -6.71 -6.42
C GLU A 80 -2.49 -6.61 -7.52
N LYS A 81 -3.20 -7.71 -7.82
CA LYS A 81 -4.31 -7.71 -8.78
C LYS A 81 -5.43 -6.72 -8.42
N ARG A 82 -5.73 -6.55 -7.13
CA ARG A 82 -6.74 -5.60 -6.65
C ARG A 82 -6.24 -4.16 -6.75
N LEU A 83 -4.96 -3.92 -6.49
CA LEU A 83 -4.33 -2.62 -6.69
C LEU A 83 -4.36 -2.22 -8.17
N THR A 84 -3.99 -3.12 -9.08
CA THR A 84 -4.05 -2.87 -10.53
C THR A 84 -5.44 -2.44 -10.97
N LYS A 85 -6.49 -3.16 -10.55
CA LYS A 85 -7.87 -2.81 -10.89
C LYS A 85 -8.30 -1.44 -10.34
N GLN A 86 -7.87 -1.09 -9.13
CA GLN A 86 -8.16 0.23 -8.57
C GLN A 86 -7.41 1.33 -9.33
N TRP A 87 -6.16 1.07 -9.72
CA TRP A 87 -5.34 1.98 -10.52
C TRP A 87 -5.93 2.24 -11.91
N GLU A 88 -6.44 1.21 -12.58
CA GLU A 88 -7.18 1.36 -13.85
C GLU A 88 -8.39 2.30 -13.70
N SER A 89 -9.08 2.24 -12.55
CA SER A 89 -10.19 3.16 -12.27
C SER A 89 -9.72 4.61 -12.10
N VAL A 90 -8.53 4.83 -11.55
CA VAL A 90 -7.90 6.16 -11.45
C VAL A 90 -7.55 6.67 -12.85
N MET A 91 -6.93 5.85 -13.69
CA MET A 91 -6.50 6.22 -15.05
C MET A 91 -7.67 6.40 -16.04
N GLY A 92 -8.76 5.64 -15.87
CA GLY A 92 -9.90 5.57 -16.79
C GLY A 92 -10.77 6.82 -16.88
N LYS A 93 -10.35 7.96 -16.32
CA LYS A 93 -10.98 9.27 -16.52
C LYS A 93 -10.22 10.20 -17.47
N ARG A 94 -9.07 9.80 -18.03
CA ARG A 94 -8.44 10.51 -19.15
C ARG A 94 -9.24 10.23 -20.44
N ARG A 95 -10.36 10.91 -20.64
CA ARG A 95 -11.08 10.97 -21.92
C ARG A 95 -11.18 12.42 -22.36
#